data_AF-A0A6A8FLR3-F1
#
_entry.id   AF-A0A6A8FLR3-F1
#
_cell.length_a   1.000
_cell.length_b   1.000
_cell.length_c   1.000
_cell.angle_alpha   90.00
_cell.angle_beta   90.00
_cell.angle_gamma   90.00
#
_symmetry.space_group_name_H-M   'P 1'
#
loop_
_entity.id
_entity.type
_entity.pdbx_description
1 polymer ?
#
loop_
_entity_poly.entity_id
_entity_poly.type
_entity_poly.pdbx_seq_one_letter_code
_entity_poly.pdbx_strand_id
1 'polypeptide(L)' 'MKGTIAVDKTEKVGITLPKSILQRIDKVRGDIPRSTYIRRAVEVYLKQGKGR' A
#
# COMPACT_ATOMS: atom_id res chain seq x y z
N MET A 1 -21.84 25.53 11.71
CA MET A 1 -21.41 24.83 10.48
C MET A 1 -21.27 23.34 10.81
N LYS A 2 -22.13 22.46 10.29
CA LYS A 2 -21.98 21.01 10.43
C LYS A 2 -20.95 20.54 9.40
N GLY A 3 -19.73 20.25 9.85
CA GLY A 3 -18.69 19.68 8.99
C GLY A 3 -19.07 18.25 8.61
N THR A 4 -19.24 18.00 7.33
CA THR A 4 -19.44 16.65 6.78
C THR A 4 -18.14 15.87 6.98
N ILE A 5 -18.12 14.92 7.92
CA ILE A 5 -16.94 14.07 8.14
C ILE A 5 -16.82 13.15 6.92
N ALA A 6 -15.74 13.32 6.14
CA ALA A 6 -15.42 12.40 5.06
C ALA A 6 -15.10 11.02 5.68
N VAL A 7 -15.95 10.03 5.41
CA VAL A 7 -15.73 8.65 5.87
C VAL A 7 -14.66 8.01 4.99
N ASP A 8 -13.61 7.48 5.62
CA ASP A 8 -12.59 6.68 4.94
C ASP A 8 -13.26 5.41 4.38
N LYS A 9 -13.17 5.22 3.06
CA LYS A 9 -13.76 4.08 2.33
C LYS A 9 -12.76 2.93 2.14
N THR A 10 -11.60 2.98 2.78
CA THR A 10 -10.55 1.98 2.61
C THR A 10 -10.85 0.73 3.43
N GLU A 11 -10.88 -0.43 2.77
CA GLU A 11 -10.91 -1.72 3.47
C GLU A 11 -9.53 -2.04 4.07
N LYS A 12 -9.51 -2.46 5.33
CA LYS A 12 -8.27 -2.86 6.01
C LYS A 12 -8.01 -4.34 5.76
N VAL A 13 -6.91 -4.64 5.08
CA VAL A 13 -6.47 -6.01 4.82
C VAL A 13 -5.22 -6.35 5.61
N GLY A 14 -5.24 -7.49 6.30
CA GLY A 14 -4.06 -8.10 6.89
C GLY A 14 -3.39 -9.02 5.88
N ILE A 15 -2.07 -8.89 5.70
CA ILE A 15 -1.30 -9.76 4.81
C ILE A 15 -0.12 -10.40 5.54
N THR A 16 0.17 -11.65 5.21
CA THR A 16 1.35 -12.36 5.71
C THR A 16 2.40 -12.39 4.61
N LEU A 17 3.63 -11.97 4.93
CA LEU A 17 4.75 -11.96 4.01
C LEU A 17 5.98 -12.61 4.66
N PRO A 18 6.85 -13.28 3.88
CA PRO A 18 8.15 -13.74 4.38
C PRO A 18 8.95 -12.60 5.01
N LYS A 19 9.62 -12.90 6.13
CA LYS A 19 10.43 -11.91 6.89
C LYS A 19 11.50 -11.24 6.01
N SER A 20 12.11 -11.99 5.10
CA SER A 20 13.11 -11.47 4.16
C SER A 20 12.52 -10.41 3.21
N ILE A 21 11.26 -10.57 2.78
CA ILE A 21 10.57 -9.58 1.95
C ILE A 21 10.27 -8.33 2.76
N LEU A 22 9.75 -8.47 3.99
CA LEU A 22 9.49 -7.34 4.88
C LEU A 22 10.76 -6.50 5.14
N GLN A 23 11.89 -7.17 5.42
CA GLN A 23 13.18 -6.50 5.62
C GLN A 23 13.64 -5.74 4.38
N ARG A 24 13.47 -6.32 3.19
CA ARG A 24 13.77 -5.63 1.92
C ARG A 24 12.87 -4.41 1.72
N ILE A 25 11.58 -4.53 2.00
CA ILE A 25 10.64 -3.40 1.93
C ILE A 25 11.06 -2.29 2.89
N ASP A 26 11.40 -2.63 4.14
CA ASP A 26 11.81 -1.63 5.13
C ASP A 26 13.13 -0.92 4.77
N LYS A 27 14.07 -1.65 4.13
CA LYS A 27 15.31 -1.04 3.61
C LYS A 27 15.06 -0.10 2.43
N VAL A 28 14.14 -0.44 1.53
CA VAL A 28 13.92 0.30 0.28
C VAL A 28 12.95 1.47 0.46
N ARG A 29 11.93 1.34 1.32
CA ARG A 29 10.89 2.37 1.49
C ARG A 29 11.40 3.67 2.10
N GLY A 30 12.52 3.65 2.83
CA GLY A 30 13.01 4.79 3.60
C GLY A 30 11.95 5.33 4.57
N ASP A 31 11.65 6.63 4.45
CA ASP A 31 10.68 7.33 5.30
C ASP A 31 9.22 7.13 4.88
N ILE A 32 8.96 6.43 3.78
CA ILE A 32 7.60 6.21 3.27
C ILE A 32 6.87 5.19 4.18
N PRO A 33 5.62 5.47 4.60
CA PRO A 33 4.82 4.49 5.33
C PRO A 33 4.68 3.18 4.56
N ARG A 34 4.83 2.05 5.25
CA ARG A 34 4.81 0.71 4.64
C ARG A 34 3.54 0.46 3.82
N SER A 35 2.38 0.90 4.31
CA SER A 35 1.09 0.81 3.61
C SER A 35 1.10 1.57 2.29
N THR A 36 1.62 2.80 2.28
CA THR A 36 1.76 3.63 1.08
C THR A 36 2.70 3.00 0.06
N TYR A 37 3.83 2.46 0.52
CA TYR A 37 4.79 1.78 -0.35
C TYR A 37 4.17 0.54 -1.02
N ILE A 38 3.52 -0.32 -0.23
CA ILE A 38 2.86 -1.54 -0.72
C ILE A 38 1.73 -1.17 -1.70
N ARG A 39 0.89 -0.17 -1.37
CA ARG A 39 -0.17 0.31 -2.26
C ARG A 39 0.39 0.73 -3.62
N ARG A 40 1.45 1.54 -3.65
CA ARG A 40 2.10 1.98 -4.90
C ARG A 40 2.62 0.81 -5.72
N ALA A 41 3.26 -0.18 -5.07
CA ALA A 41 3.76 -1.37 -5.75
C ALA A 41 2.62 -2.18 -6.40
N VAL A 42 1.50 -2.35 -5.70
CA VAL A 42 0.31 -3.02 -6.23
C VAL A 42 -0.30 -2.23 -7.40
N GLU A 43 -0.43 -0.91 -7.28
CA GLU A 43 -0.94 -0.05 -8.37
C GLU A 43 -0.07 -0.12 -9.62
N VAL A 44 1.25 -0.13 -9.47
CA VAL A 44 2.20 -0.27 -10.58
C VAL A 44 2.03 -1.62 -11.27
N TYR A 45 1.97 -2.71 -10.49
CA TYR A 45 1.75 -4.05 -11.01
C TYR A 45 0.43 -4.17 -11.79
N LEU A 46 -0.67 -3.65 -11.22
CA LEU A 46 -1.99 -3.68 -11.87
C LEU A 46 -2.06 -2.81 -13.13
N LYS A 47 -1.35 -1.67 -13.17
CA LYS A 47 -1.25 -0.84 -14.38
C LYS A 47 -0.51 -1.57 -15.50
N GLN A 48 0.57 -2.27 -15.18
CA GLN A 48 1.35 -3.05 -16.16
C GLN A 48 0.57 -4.26 -16.67
N GLY A 49 -0.27 -4.88 -15.84
CA GLY A 49 -1.10 -6.03 -16.22
C GLY A 49 -2.27 -5.71 -17.15
N LYS A 50 -2.68 -4.45 -17.27
CA LYS A 50 -3.80 -4.02 -18.14
C LYS A 50 -3.42 -3.81 -19.62
N GLY A 51 -2.17 -4.11 -19.99
CA GLY A 51 -1.67 -4.01 -21.37
C GLY A 51 -1.38 -5.34 -22.05
N ARG A 52 -1.86 -6.47 -21.51
CA ARG A 52 -1.77 -7.80 -22.10
C ARG A 52 -3.15 -8.38 -22.36
#